data_AF-A0A348ZWV9-F1
#
_entry.id   AF-A0A348ZWV9-F1
#
_cell.length_a   1.000
_cell.length_b   1.000
_cell.length_c   1.000
_cell.angle_alpha   90.00
_cell.angle_beta   90.00
_cell.angle_gamma   90.00
#
_symmetry.space_group_name_H-M   'P 1'
#
loop_
_entity.id
_entity.type
_entity.pdbx_description
1 polymer ?
#
loop_
_entity_poly.entity_id
_entity_poly.type
_entity_poly.pdbx_seq_one_letter_code
_entity_poly.pdbx_strand_id
1 'polypeptide(L)'
;GFFTPSEAGSIGAAAVLVLALLKRSLGWREFVRSVDESLRTACMVIMLIAGSTVLGHFIAVTNIPAIAADWIAALPLPSWLIMIVIMIFYLLGGSFIDDLAFMILATPIFYPAIIRLGYDPTWFGIMIGITVMAGVVIPPVAINVFVVKNITKTPFSVIYAGVYPFLLSLFFAAVILFVFNPLATWLPTLLYGPG
;
A
#
# COMPACT_ATOMS: atom_id res chain seq x y z
N GLY A 1 -10.75 -6.10 -16.82
CA GLY A 1 -9.48 -6.83 -16.79
C GLY A 1 -8.99 -7.18 -18.18
N PHE A 2 -8.70 -6.19 -19.04
CA PHE A 2 -8.02 -6.43 -20.32
C PHE A 2 -6.52 -6.11 -20.25
N PHE A 3 -6.07 -5.40 -19.22
CA PHE A 3 -4.68 -5.03 -19.00
C PHE A 3 -4.33 -5.23 -17.53
N THR A 4 -3.15 -5.78 -17.28
CA THR A 4 -2.56 -5.79 -15.93
C THR A 4 -2.22 -4.36 -15.51
N PRO A 5 -2.13 -4.05 -14.20
CA PRO A 5 -1.79 -2.70 -13.73
C PRO A 5 -0.50 -2.16 -14.35
N SER A 6 0.48 -3.04 -14.59
CA SER A 6 1.76 -2.75 -15.24
C SER A 6 1.60 -2.33 -16.71
N GLU A 7 0.76 -3.04 -17.45
CA GLU A 7 0.47 -2.75 -18.86
C GLU A 7 -0.35 -1.46 -19.00
N ALA A 8 -1.32 -1.23 -18.10
CA ALA A 8 -2.08 0.02 -18.06
C ALA A 8 -1.17 1.23 -17.79
N GLY A 9 -0.21 1.09 -16.87
CA GLY A 9 0.80 2.13 -16.60
C GLY A 9 1.68 2.43 -17.82
N SER A 10 2.11 1.39 -18.55
CA SER A 10 2.95 1.51 -19.74
C SER A 10 2.23 2.24 -20.89
N ILE A 11 0.95 1.93 -21.10
CA ILE A 11 0.09 2.61 -22.09
C ILE A 11 -0.09 4.09 -21.70
N GLY A 12 -0.32 4.39 -20.42
CA GLY A 12 -0.40 5.76 -19.92
C GLY A 12 0.88 6.56 -20.16
N ALA A 13 2.04 5.97 -19.86
CA ALA A 13 3.35 6.59 -20.11
C ALA A 13 3.59 6.84 -21.62
N ALA A 14 3.24 5.87 -22.47
CA ALA A 14 3.34 6.03 -23.92
C ALA A 14 2.43 7.16 -24.43
N ALA A 15 1.19 7.25 -23.95
CA ALA A 15 0.27 8.32 -24.32
C ALA A 15 0.81 9.71 -23.90
N VAL A 16 1.35 9.84 -22.69
CA VAL A 16 1.96 11.08 -22.20
C VAL A 16 3.19 11.46 -23.03
N LEU A 17 4.02 10.49 -23.41
CA LEU A 17 5.19 10.71 -24.27
C LEU A 17 4.77 11.24 -25.65
N VAL A 18 3.76 10.62 -26.28
CA VAL A 18 3.20 11.09 -27.56
C VAL A 18 2.65 12.52 -27.43
N LEU A 19 1.92 12.82 -26.37
CA LEU A 19 1.40 14.18 -26.12
C LEU A 19 2.52 15.21 -25.92
N ALA A 20 3.58 14.85 -25.21
CA ALA A 20 4.74 15.72 -24.98
C ALA A 20 5.52 16.00 -26.27
N LEU A 21 5.64 15.00 -27.15
CA LEU A 21 6.23 15.15 -28.48
C LEU A 21 5.37 16.05 -29.38
N LEU A 22 4.05 15.86 -29.38
CA LEU A 22 3.12 16.70 -30.14
C LEU A 22 3.14 18.17 -29.67
N LYS A 23 3.28 18.42 -28.36
CA LYS A 23 3.41 19.77 -27.79
C LYS A 23 4.79 20.41 -27.98
N ARG A 24 5.78 19.70 -28.54
CA ARG A 24 7.18 20.14 -28.66
C ARG A 24 7.79 20.66 -27.35
N SER A 25 7.30 20.16 -26.21
CA SER A 25 7.76 20.58 -24.87
C SER A 25 8.86 19.67 -24.31
N LEU A 26 9.31 18.67 -25.10
CA LEU A 26 10.23 17.63 -24.65
C LEU A 26 11.57 17.77 -25.38
N GLY A 27 12.60 18.23 -24.67
CA GLY A 27 13.99 18.17 -25.14
C GLY A 27 14.63 16.81 -24.85
N TRP A 28 15.72 16.49 -25.55
CA TRP A 28 16.47 15.24 -25.33
C TRP A 28 17.01 15.14 -23.90
N ARG A 29 17.44 16.27 -23.32
CA ARG A 29 17.99 16.34 -21.96
C ARG A 29 16.90 16.09 -20.91
N GLU A 30 15.73 16.68 -21.10
CA GLU A 30 14.56 16.51 -20.23
C GLU A 30 14.04 15.08 -20.29
N PHE A 31 13.99 14.47 -21.48
CA PHE A 31 13.63 13.06 -21.64
C PHE A 31 14.58 12.14 -20.86
N VAL A 32 15.90 12.30 -21.04
CA VAL A 32 16.89 11.50 -20.31
C VAL A 32 16.78 11.71 -18.80
N ARG A 33 16.55 12.95 -18.34
CA ARG A 33 16.35 13.23 -16.91
C ARG A 33 15.12 12.53 -16.34
N SER A 34 14.00 12.54 -17.05
CA SER A 34 12.78 11.84 -16.61
C SER A 34 12.96 10.31 -16.56
N VAL A 35 13.71 9.74 -17.49
CA VAL A 35 14.04 8.31 -17.48
C VAL A 35 14.94 7.98 -16.29
N ASP A 36 15.96 8.79 -16.01
CA ASP A 36 16.86 8.61 -14.86
C ASP A 36 16.13 8.71 -13.52
N GLU A 37 15.28 9.73 -13.34
CA GLU A 37 14.43 9.87 -12.15
C GLU A 37 13.51 8.65 -11.97
N SER A 38 12.91 8.15 -13.05
CA SER A 38 12.03 6.97 -13.02
C SER A 38 12.81 5.69 -12.68
N LEU A 39 13.99 5.49 -13.29
CA LEU A 39 14.88 4.36 -13.02
C LEU A 39 15.35 4.36 -11.57
N ARG A 40 15.68 5.53 -11.01
CA ARG A 40 16.12 5.65 -9.62
C ARG A 40 15.04 5.19 -8.65
N THR A 41 13.79 5.59 -8.88
CA THR A 41 12.64 5.13 -8.09
C THR A 41 12.43 3.62 -8.24
N ALA A 42 12.50 3.08 -9.46
CA ALA A 42 12.36 1.64 -9.70
C ALA A 42 13.47 0.84 -9.01
N CYS A 43 14.73 1.29 -9.08
CA CYS A 43 15.87 0.67 -8.41
C CYS A 43 15.72 0.68 -6.89
N MET A 44 15.21 1.75 -6.29
CA MET A 44 14.91 1.80 -4.85
C MET A 44 13.90 0.72 -4.47
N VAL A 45 12.79 0.60 -5.22
CA VAL A 45 11.75 -0.41 -4.98
C VAL A 45 12.32 -1.83 -5.12
N ILE A 46 13.08 -2.12 -6.17
CA ILE A 46 13.68 -3.44 -6.39
C ILE A 46 14.68 -3.80 -5.27
N MET A 47 15.50 -2.84 -4.83
CA MET A 47 16.41 -3.03 -3.69
C MET A 47 15.65 -3.35 -2.40
N LEU A 48 14.53 -2.66 -2.14
CA LEU A 48 13.68 -2.93 -0.99
C LEU A 48 13.06 -4.33 -1.06
N ILE A 49 12.56 -4.73 -2.22
CA ILE A 49 12.03 -6.09 -2.44
C ILE A 49 13.14 -7.13 -2.17
N ALA A 50 14.34 -6.92 -2.71
CA ALA A 50 15.46 -7.84 -2.50
C ALA A 50 15.91 -7.93 -1.03
N GLY A 51 15.99 -6.79 -0.33
CA GLY A 51 16.30 -6.78 1.11
C GLY A 51 15.20 -7.46 1.93
N SER A 52 13.94 -7.22 1.56
CA SER A 52 12.79 -7.80 2.26
C SER A 52 12.62 -9.29 2.00
N THR A 53 13.00 -9.82 0.84
CA THR A 53 12.94 -11.27 0.59
C THR A 53 14.00 -12.00 1.42
N VAL A 54 15.20 -11.44 1.53
CA VAL A 54 16.27 -11.96 2.40
C VAL A 54 15.84 -11.91 3.88
N LEU A 55 15.32 -10.76 4.33
CA LEU A 55 14.84 -10.61 5.70
C LEU A 55 13.62 -11.51 5.98
N GLY A 56 12.69 -11.61 5.05
CA GLY A 56 11.51 -12.47 5.14
C GLY A 56 11.90 -13.94 5.26
N HIS A 57 12.91 -14.38 4.51
CA HIS A 57 13.48 -15.73 4.65
C HIS A 57 14.11 -15.94 6.03
N PHE A 58 14.91 -14.98 6.51
CA PHE A 58 15.52 -15.04 7.84
C PHE A 58 14.46 -15.10 8.96
N ILE A 59 13.42 -14.28 8.88
CA ILE A 59 12.29 -14.26 9.82
C ILE A 59 11.52 -15.59 9.77
N ALA A 60 11.30 -16.15 8.58
CA ALA A 60 10.64 -17.44 8.42
C ALA A 60 11.44 -18.58 9.06
N VAL A 61 12.77 -18.59 8.89
CA VAL A 61 13.66 -19.61 9.48
C VAL A 61 13.72 -19.49 11.01
N THR A 62 13.68 -18.27 11.55
CA THR A 62 13.75 -18.02 13.00
C THR A 62 12.46 -18.32 13.76
N ASN A 63 11.39 -18.77 13.09
CA ASN A 63 10.08 -19.08 13.70
C ASN A 63 9.42 -17.91 14.46
N ILE A 64 9.92 -16.68 14.29
CA ILE A 64 9.33 -15.48 14.89
C ILE A 64 7.83 -15.35 14.55
N PRO A 65 7.38 -15.59 13.30
CA PRO A 65 5.97 -15.48 12.96
C PRO A 65 5.09 -16.53 13.65
N ALA A 66 5.62 -17.73 13.89
CA ALA A 66 4.91 -18.80 14.59
C ALA A 66 4.75 -18.48 16.08
N ILE A 67 5.83 -18.01 16.73
CA ILE A 67 5.83 -17.61 18.14
C ILE A 67 4.90 -16.40 18.35
N ALA A 68 4.94 -15.41 17.46
CA ALA A 68 4.06 -14.26 17.49
C ALA A 68 2.59 -14.66 17.32
N ALA A 69 2.29 -15.59 16.39
CA ALA A 69 0.95 -16.11 16.19
C ALA A 69 0.44 -16.88 17.43
N ASP A 70 1.29 -17.70 18.06
CA ASP A 70 0.96 -18.41 19.30
C ASP A 70 0.70 -17.45 20.46
N TRP A 71 1.51 -16.40 20.60
CA TRP A 71 1.28 -15.34 21.58
C TRP A 71 -0.05 -14.63 21.33
N ILE A 72 -0.30 -14.19 20.10
CA ILE A 72 -1.54 -13.50 19.72
C ILE A 72 -2.77 -14.40 19.94
N ALA A 73 -2.67 -15.70 19.63
CA ALA A 73 -3.74 -16.67 19.85
C ALA A 73 -3.95 -17.01 21.34
N ALA A 74 -2.92 -16.87 22.17
CA ALA A 74 -3.01 -17.05 23.62
C ALA A 74 -3.61 -15.84 24.34
N LEU A 75 -3.69 -14.66 23.70
CA LEU A 75 -4.40 -13.53 24.28
C LEU A 75 -5.91 -13.81 24.29
N PRO A 76 -6.60 -13.63 25.43
CA PRO A 76 -8.05 -13.77 25.55
C PRO A 76 -8.78 -12.55 24.95
N LEU A 77 -8.33 -12.08 23.79
CA LEU A 77 -8.91 -10.94 23.09
C LEU A 77 -9.75 -11.42 21.91
N PRO A 78 -10.83 -10.69 21.58
CA PRO A 78 -11.64 -11.05 20.43
C PRO A 78 -10.88 -10.74 19.12
N SER A 79 -10.97 -11.64 18.13
CA SER A 79 -10.20 -11.60 16.88
C SER A 79 -10.29 -10.28 16.11
N TRP A 80 -11.39 -9.53 16.24
CA TRP A 80 -11.59 -8.23 15.60
C TRP A 80 -10.72 -7.13 16.21
N LEU A 81 -10.45 -7.19 17.52
CA LEU A 81 -9.62 -6.20 18.21
C LEU A 81 -8.15 -6.36 17.81
N ILE A 82 -7.68 -7.60 17.71
CA ILE A 82 -6.33 -7.91 17.24
C ILE A 82 -6.10 -7.35 15.83
N MET A 83 -7.09 -7.51 14.94
CA MET A 83 -7.01 -6.94 13.59
C MET A 83 -6.94 -5.42 13.59
N ILE A 84 -7.71 -4.74 14.44
CA ILE A 84 -7.64 -3.28 14.57
C ILE A 84 -6.24 -2.84 15.03
N VAL A 85 -5.63 -3.56 15.99
CA VAL A 85 -4.27 -3.27 16.45
C VAL A 85 -3.25 -3.44 15.32
N ILE A 86 -3.37 -4.52 14.53
CA ILE A 86 -2.52 -4.73 13.34
C ILE A 86 -2.72 -3.58 12.34
N MET A 87 -3.95 -3.19 12.03
CA MET A 87 -4.23 -2.08 11.12
C MET A 87 -3.64 -0.76 11.62
N ILE A 88 -3.74 -0.46 12.92
CA ILE A 88 -3.11 0.73 13.50
C ILE A 88 -1.59 0.66 13.39
N PHE A 89 -0.99 -0.52 13.61
CA PHE A 89 0.45 -0.71 13.44
C PHE A 89 0.89 -0.48 11.99
N TYR A 90 0.11 -0.96 11.01
CA TYR A 90 0.35 -0.68 9.60
C TYR A 90 0.14 0.78 9.23
N LEU A 91 -0.86 1.44 9.81
CA LEU A 91 -1.12 2.86 9.60
C LEU A 91 0.07 3.69 10.09
N LEU A 92 0.54 3.44 11.31
CA LEU A 92 1.68 4.15 11.88
C LEU A 92 2.99 3.81 11.15
N GLY A 93 3.26 2.52 10.93
CA GLY A 93 4.47 2.05 10.25
C GLY A 93 4.58 2.59 8.82
N GLY A 94 3.49 2.52 8.05
CA GLY A 94 3.40 3.05 6.69
C GLY A 94 3.35 4.58 6.63
N SER A 95 3.01 5.27 7.72
CA SER A 95 3.18 6.72 7.80
C SER A 95 4.65 7.12 8.01
N PHE A 96 5.45 6.37 8.78
CA PHE A 96 6.85 6.76 9.11
C PHE A 96 7.88 6.27 8.09
N ILE A 97 7.69 5.07 7.56
CA ILE A 97 8.57 4.40 6.61
C ILE A 97 7.89 4.40 5.24
N ASP A 98 8.67 4.32 4.16
CA ASP A 98 8.13 4.06 2.82
C ASP A 98 7.09 2.93 2.86
N ASP A 99 5.92 3.22 2.29
CA ASP A 99 4.68 2.46 2.51
C ASP A 99 4.77 1.06 1.90
N LEU A 100 5.36 0.96 0.71
CA LEU A 100 5.65 -0.30 0.03
C LEU A 100 6.72 -1.10 0.79
N ALA A 101 7.83 -0.47 1.19
CA ALA A 101 8.89 -1.14 1.95
C ALA A 101 8.35 -1.79 3.23
N PHE A 102 7.57 -1.03 4.01
CA PHE A 102 7.01 -1.52 5.26
C PHE A 102 6.02 -2.66 5.03
N MET A 103 5.16 -2.54 4.02
CA MET A 103 4.19 -3.59 3.68
C MET A 103 4.90 -4.90 3.32
N ILE A 104 5.94 -4.88 2.48
CA ILE A 104 6.65 -6.10 2.06
C ILE A 104 7.35 -6.76 3.27
N LEU A 105 7.87 -5.96 4.20
CA LEU A 105 8.56 -6.44 5.40
C LEU A 105 7.61 -6.99 6.47
N ALA A 106 6.51 -6.29 6.76
CA ALA A 106 5.59 -6.62 7.83
C ALA A 106 4.67 -7.80 7.45
N THR A 107 4.31 -7.94 6.18
CA THR A 107 3.40 -8.99 5.71
C THR A 107 3.83 -10.40 6.11
N PRO A 108 5.07 -10.89 5.88
CA PRO A 108 5.46 -12.24 6.29
C PRO A 108 5.40 -12.48 7.81
N ILE A 109 5.44 -11.41 8.62
CA ILE A 109 5.33 -11.49 10.08
C ILE A 109 3.87 -11.67 10.49
N PHE A 110 2.97 -10.85 9.95
CA PHE A 110 1.54 -10.85 10.34
C PHE A 110 0.71 -11.90 9.61
N TYR A 111 1.09 -12.29 8.39
CA TYR A 111 0.38 -13.25 7.54
C TYR A 111 0.01 -14.56 8.27
N PRO A 112 0.95 -15.28 8.93
CA PRO A 112 0.58 -16.51 9.64
C PRO A 112 -0.30 -16.28 10.87
N ALA A 113 -0.17 -15.13 11.54
CA ALA A 113 -1.04 -14.79 12.67
C ALA A 113 -2.50 -14.64 12.24
N ILE A 114 -2.74 -14.10 11.04
CA ILE A 114 -4.07 -13.84 10.48
C ILE A 114 -4.74 -15.13 10.03
N ILE A 115 -3.98 -16.04 9.41
CA ILE A 115 -4.46 -17.38 9.06
C ILE A 115 -4.87 -18.15 10.33
N ARG A 116 -4.07 -18.06 11.40
CA ARG A 116 -4.38 -18.68 12.70
C ARG A 116 -5.64 -18.11 13.35
N LEU A 117 -5.90 -16.82 13.15
CA LEU A 117 -7.12 -16.16 13.62
C LEU A 117 -8.36 -16.48 12.76
N GLY A 118 -8.20 -17.19 11.64
CA GLY A 118 -9.28 -17.61 10.75
C GLY A 118 -9.70 -16.55 9.72
N TYR A 119 -8.86 -15.54 9.47
CA TYR A 119 -9.15 -14.52 8.45
C TYR A 119 -8.62 -14.92 7.07
N ASP A 120 -9.35 -14.50 6.04
CA ASP A 120 -8.96 -14.71 4.66
C ASP A 120 -7.73 -13.83 4.29
N PRO A 121 -6.68 -14.40 3.66
CA PRO A 121 -5.50 -13.65 3.25
C PRO A 121 -5.76 -12.53 2.24
N THR A 122 -6.74 -12.72 1.34
CA THR A 122 -7.11 -11.73 0.33
C THR A 122 -7.79 -10.55 0.98
N TRP A 123 -8.72 -10.81 1.90
CA TRP A 123 -9.35 -9.77 2.71
C TRP A 123 -8.30 -8.96 3.48
N PHE A 124 -7.33 -9.64 4.11
CA PHE A 124 -6.25 -8.94 4.81
C PHE A 124 -5.43 -8.05 3.87
N GLY A 125 -5.04 -8.56 2.70
CA GLY A 125 -4.31 -7.80 1.68
C GLY A 125 -5.03 -6.52 1.25
N ILE A 126 -6.36 -6.60 1.07
CA ILE A 126 -7.19 -5.44 0.72
C ILE A 126 -7.20 -4.43 1.88
N MET A 127 -7.40 -4.90 3.11
CA MET A 127 -7.48 -4.03 4.28
C MET A 127 -6.15 -3.33 4.59
N ILE A 128 -5.01 -4.03 4.50
CA ILE A 128 -3.70 -3.37 4.65
C ILE A 128 -3.46 -2.38 3.53
N GLY A 129 -3.83 -2.70 2.28
CA GLY A 129 -3.66 -1.79 1.15
C GLY A 129 -4.40 -0.48 1.38
N ILE A 130 -5.66 -0.53 1.80
CA ILE A 130 -6.47 0.67 2.11
C ILE A 130 -5.88 1.42 3.32
N THR A 131 -5.47 0.70 4.35
CA THR A 131 -4.91 1.30 5.58
C THR A 131 -3.60 2.02 5.32
N VAL A 132 -2.69 1.40 4.58
CA VAL A 132 -1.40 1.98 4.20
C VAL A 132 -1.60 3.18 3.27
N MET A 133 -2.52 3.07 2.30
CA MET A 133 -2.90 4.20 1.43
C MET A 133 -3.44 5.39 2.23
N ALA A 134 -4.24 5.15 3.28
CA ALA A 134 -4.67 6.19 4.21
C ALA A 134 -3.48 6.78 5.00
N GLY A 135 -2.52 5.95 5.40
CA GLY A 135 -1.33 6.34 6.16
C GLY A 135 -0.41 7.34 5.45
N VAL A 136 -0.33 7.27 4.11
CA VAL A 136 0.46 8.23 3.29
C VAL A 136 -0.21 9.62 3.23
N VAL A 137 -1.50 9.69 3.54
CA VAL A 137 -2.34 10.90 3.43
C VAL A 137 -2.62 11.54 4.80
N ILE A 138 -2.76 10.74 5.86
CA ILE A 138 -3.02 11.19 7.24
C ILE A 138 -1.74 11.85 7.82
N PRO A 139 -1.88 12.90 8.66
CA PRO A 139 -0.74 13.55 9.31
C PRO A 139 -0.06 12.65 10.36
N PRO A 140 1.05 11.99 10.00
CA PRO A 140 2.35 12.22 10.65
C PRO A 140 3.50 12.62 9.68
N VAL A 141 3.52 12.08 8.45
CA VAL A 141 4.53 12.41 7.40
C VAL A 141 3.86 12.91 6.12
N ALA A 142 2.62 12.50 5.84
CA ALA A 142 1.72 13.06 4.81
C ALA A 142 2.39 13.41 3.46
N ILE A 143 3.26 12.52 2.96
CA ILE A 143 4.19 12.81 1.84
C ILE A 143 3.44 13.36 0.64
N ASN A 144 2.28 12.79 0.29
CA ASN A 144 1.46 13.25 -0.83
C ASN A 144 1.01 14.71 -0.67
N VAL A 145 0.59 15.09 0.54
CA VAL A 145 0.17 16.46 0.87
C VAL A 145 1.37 17.41 0.85
N PHE A 146 2.53 16.98 1.32
CA PHE A 146 3.77 17.75 1.27
C PHE A 146 4.27 18.01 -0.16
N VAL A 147 4.22 17.00 -1.03
CA VAL A 147 4.60 17.14 -2.45
C VAL A 147 3.70 18.14 -3.16
N VAL A 148 2.38 18.02 -2.99
CA VAL A 148 1.42 18.97 -3.58
C VAL A 148 1.70 20.38 -3.05
N LYS A 149 1.88 20.54 -1.74
CA LYS A 149 2.23 21.83 -1.15
C LYS A 149 3.51 22.43 -1.74
N ASN A 150 4.55 21.63 -1.98
CA ASN A 150 5.80 22.13 -2.56
C ASN A 150 5.63 22.63 -4.00
N ILE A 151 4.71 22.03 -4.76
CA ILE A 151 4.42 22.43 -6.14
C ILE A 151 3.50 23.66 -6.18
N THR A 152 2.41 23.67 -5.42
CA THR A 152 1.38 24.71 -5.48
C THR A 152 1.59 25.87 -4.51
N LYS A 153 2.50 25.71 -3.52
CA LYS A 153 2.79 26.68 -2.44
C LYS A 153 1.57 27.13 -1.62
N THR A 154 0.46 26.39 -1.68
CA THR A 154 -0.77 26.68 -0.93
C THR A 154 -0.65 26.25 0.54
N PRO A 155 -1.39 26.90 1.46
CA PRO A 155 -1.35 26.55 2.87
C PRO A 155 -1.96 25.15 3.12
N PHE A 156 -1.43 24.45 4.12
CA PHE A 156 -1.86 23.08 4.47
C PHE A 156 -3.37 22.96 4.71
N SER A 157 -3.98 23.96 5.34
CA SER A 157 -5.43 23.98 5.62
C SER A 157 -6.28 23.79 4.35
N VAL A 158 -5.92 24.46 3.25
CA VAL A 158 -6.68 24.37 2.00
C VAL A 158 -6.50 23.01 1.34
N ILE A 159 -5.29 22.44 1.40
CA ILE A 159 -5.01 21.12 0.84
C ILE A 159 -5.75 20.05 1.66
N TYR A 160 -5.70 20.13 2.99
CA TYR A 160 -6.41 19.20 3.87
C TYR A 160 -7.93 19.30 3.74
N ALA A 161 -8.49 20.49 3.48
CA ALA A 161 -9.91 20.63 3.19
C ALA A 161 -10.35 19.83 1.95
N GLY A 162 -9.49 19.74 0.93
CA GLY A 162 -9.73 18.90 -0.26
C GLY A 162 -9.44 17.40 -0.03
N VAL A 163 -8.50 17.08 0.86
CA VAL A 163 -8.11 15.69 1.18
C VAL A 163 -9.09 15.03 2.16
N TYR A 164 -9.70 15.79 3.06
CA TYR A 164 -10.65 15.29 4.05
C TYR A 164 -11.81 14.44 3.46
N PRO A 165 -12.51 14.85 2.39
CA PRO A 165 -13.56 14.01 1.78
C PRO A 165 -13.00 12.70 1.21
N PHE A 166 -11.76 12.69 0.72
CA PHE A 166 -11.09 11.47 0.25
C PHE A 166 -10.74 10.53 1.41
N LEU A 167 -10.19 11.06 2.50
CA LEU A 167 -9.92 10.29 3.72
C LEU A 167 -11.21 9.70 4.31
N LEU A 168 -12.28 10.47 4.33
CA LEU A 168 -13.59 10.01 4.79
C LEU A 168 -14.08 8.85 3.91
N SER A 169 -13.97 8.98 2.58
CA SER A 169 -14.33 7.91 1.64
C SER A 169 -13.49 6.64 1.84
N LEU A 170 -12.18 6.77 2.09
CA LEU A 170 -11.32 5.63 2.37
C LEU A 170 -11.70 4.93 3.67
N PHE A 171 -12.00 5.71 4.71
CA PHE A 171 -12.44 5.18 6.00
C PHE A 171 -13.78 4.46 5.87
N PHE A 172 -14.75 5.05 5.16
CA PHE A 172 -16.02 4.38 4.87
C PHE A 172 -15.83 3.09 4.08
N ALA A 173 -14.96 3.10 3.05
CA ALA A 173 -14.63 1.89 2.31
C ALA A 173 -14.02 0.81 3.21
N ALA A 174 -13.07 1.17 4.08
CA ALA A 174 -12.48 0.25 5.05
C ALA A 174 -13.51 -0.33 6.01
N VAL A 175 -14.42 0.49 6.57
CA VAL A 175 -15.47 0.04 7.48
C VAL A 175 -16.47 -0.88 6.76
N ILE A 176 -16.88 -0.53 5.54
CA ILE A 176 -17.80 -1.35 4.73
C ILE A 176 -17.16 -2.72 4.44
N LEU A 177 -15.88 -2.76 4.06
CA LEU A 177 -15.16 -4.01 3.79
C LEU A 177 -14.86 -4.81 5.06
N PHE A 178 -14.74 -4.15 6.21
CA PHE A 178 -14.60 -4.81 7.51
C PHE A 178 -15.90 -5.50 7.95
N VAL A 179 -17.05 -4.83 7.75
CA VAL A 179 -18.38 -5.37 8.11
C VAL A 179 -18.88 -6.39 7.09
N PHE A 180 -18.62 -6.15 5.81
CA PHE A 180 -18.98 -7.05 4.71
C PHE A 180 -17.74 -7.75 4.13
N ASN A 181 -17.15 -8.67 4.91
CA ASN A 181 -16.07 -9.54 4.45
C ASN A 181 -16.39 -10.24 3.09
N PRO A 182 -17.63 -10.70 2.81
CA PRO A 182 -17.95 -11.31 1.53
C PRO A 182 -17.89 -10.35 0.33
N LEU A 183 -18.07 -9.02 0.50
CA LEU A 183 -17.97 -8.08 -0.63
C LEU A 183 -16.52 -7.87 -1.07
N ALA A 184 -15.58 -7.94 -0.13
CA ALA A 184 -14.14 -7.83 -0.41
C ALA A 184 -13.61 -9.06 -1.16
N THR A 185 -14.13 -10.25 -0.84
CA THR A 185 -13.73 -11.53 -1.46
C THR A 185 -14.56 -11.88 -2.68
N TRP A 186 -15.80 -11.39 -2.81
CA TRP A 186 -16.67 -11.71 -3.95
C TRP A 186 -16.05 -11.37 -5.30
N LEU A 187 -15.46 -10.18 -5.46
CA LEU A 187 -14.85 -9.78 -6.74
C LEU A 187 -13.58 -10.59 -7.07
N PRO A 188 -12.63 -10.82 -6.14
CA PRO A 188 -11.53 -11.76 -6.32
C PRO A 188 -11.98 -13.20 -6.64
N THR A 189 -12.96 -13.76 -5.92
CA THR A 189 -13.45 -15.12 -6.16
C THR A 189 -14.14 -15.26 -7.52
N LEU A 190 -14.77 -14.20 -8.03
CA LEU A 190 -15.40 -14.17 -9.34
C LEU A 190 -14.40 -13.99 -10.50
N LEU A 191 -13.23 -13.36 -10.25
CA LEU A 191 -12.17 -13.12 -11.24
C LEU A 191 -11.06 -14.17 -11.26
N TYR A 192 -10.68 -14.72 -10.10
CA TYR A 192 -9.58 -15.69 -9.95
C TYR A 192 -10.05 -17.12 -9.66
N GLY A 193 -11.36 -17.33 -9.45
CA GLY A 193 -11.92 -18.63 -9.04
C GLY A 193 -11.69 -18.93 -7.56
N PRO A 194 -12.42 -19.90 -6.97
CA PRO A 194 -12.26 -20.25 -5.56
C PRO A 194 -10.87 -20.87 -5.34
N GLY A 195 -10.03 -20.17 -4.58
CA GLY A 195 -8.78 -20.70 -4.02
C GLY A 195 -9.05 -21.45 -2.72
#